data_AF-A0A2M7YMR0-F1
#
_entry.id   AF-A0A2M7YMR0-F1
#
_cell.length_a   1.000
_cell.length_b   1.000
_cell.length_c   1.000
_cell.angle_alpha   90.00
_cell.angle_beta   90.00
_cell.angle_gamma   90.00
#
_symmetry.space_group_name_H-M   'P 1'
#
loop_
_entity.id
_entity.type
_entity.pdbx_description
1 polymer ?
#
loop_
_entity_poly.entity_id
_entity_poly.type
_entity_poly.pdbx_seq_one_letter_code
_entity_poly.pdbx_strand_id
1 'polypeptide(L)'
;VGKRGNFVEFVVKIPKVKKWTGEICGDCNGSGKQKFLDLRRDCFHCEGTGKECIFDWQPAYAISASFTIFTTLARFPGIETSEPFPQLITVNTITGSDMHGGSLGGEYSIPFVKWLTSLFGTNSVPEMVQAMKIAYNRMLGLHKFDQFHFRASVDYESGWLNVSCPGNACGLNPVHGAGYDMKRGLGYEFDCHNVDTPIQQITLLAGLSALHDRARKEIKI
;
A
#
# COMPACT_ATOMS: atom_id res chain seq x y z
N VAL A 1 -13.71 -6.05 -13.75
CA VAL A 1 -13.75 -4.72 -14.40
C VAL A 1 -15.20 -4.34 -14.58
N GLY A 2 -15.59 -3.13 -14.17
CA GLY A 2 -16.93 -2.57 -14.35
C GLY A 2 -16.87 -1.16 -14.94
N LYS A 3 -18.04 -0.59 -15.23
CA LYS A 3 -18.20 0.83 -15.57
C LYS A 3 -18.99 1.53 -14.48
N ARG A 4 -18.54 2.72 -14.06
CA ARG A 4 -19.27 3.58 -13.13
C ARG A 4 -19.18 5.03 -13.60
N GLY A 5 -20.30 5.59 -14.05
CA GLY A 5 -20.27 6.86 -14.79
C GLY A 5 -19.37 6.73 -16.03
N ASN A 6 -18.43 7.65 -16.22
CA ASN A 6 -17.48 7.58 -17.33
C ASN A 6 -16.13 6.92 -16.94
N PHE A 7 -16.09 6.20 -15.82
CA PHE A 7 -14.89 5.47 -15.40
C PHE A 7 -14.95 3.99 -15.73
N VAL A 8 -13.77 3.44 -16.02
CA VAL A 8 -13.50 2.01 -15.90
C VAL A 8 -13.04 1.75 -14.47
N GLU A 9 -13.77 0.88 -13.76
CA GLU A 9 -13.42 0.48 -12.41
C GLU A 9 -12.80 -0.92 -12.41
N PHE A 10 -11.61 -1.02 -11.82
CA PHE A 10 -10.98 -2.29 -11.48
C PHE A 10 -11.01 -2.47 -9.96
N VAL A 11 -11.92 -3.33 -9.49
CA VAL A 11 -12.14 -3.59 -8.07
C VAL A 11 -11.76 -5.04 -7.78
N VAL A 12 -10.96 -5.22 -6.73
CA VAL A 12 -10.55 -6.53 -6.23
C VAL A 12 -10.90 -6.65 -4.75
N LYS A 13 -11.19 -7.87 -4.32
CA LYS A 13 -11.36 -8.16 -2.89
C LYS A 13 -9.98 -8.42 -2.28
N ILE A 14 -9.67 -7.74 -1.18
CA ILE A 14 -8.43 -7.95 -0.44
C ILE A 14 -8.34 -9.43 0.00
N PRO A 15 -7.28 -10.16 -0.37
CA PRO A 15 -7.18 -11.59 -0.12
C PRO A 15 -6.90 -11.88 1.36
N LYS A 16 -7.09 -13.13 1.78
CA LYS A 16 -6.49 -13.64 3.02
C LYS A 16 -5.28 -14.47 2.61
N VAL A 17 -4.09 -14.07 3.05
CA VAL A 17 -2.84 -14.80 2.78
C VAL A 17 -2.57 -15.76 3.93
N LYS A 18 -2.60 -15.25 5.16
CA LYS A 18 -2.45 -16.07 6.35
C LYS A 18 -3.73 -16.82 6.69
N LYS A 19 -3.63 -18.14 6.91
CA LYS A 19 -4.73 -19.01 7.33
C LYS A 19 -4.30 -19.88 8.51
N TRP A 20 -5.10 -19.90 9.57
CA TRP A 20 -4.90 -20.80 10.71
C TRP A 20 -5.48 -22.17 10.36
N THR A 21 -4.70 -23.24 10.55
CA THR A 21 -5.14 -24.62 10.28
C THR A 21 -5.96 -25.19 11.43
N GLY A 22 -5.72 -24.68 12.65
CA GLY A 22 -6.31 -25.22 13.88
C GLY A 22 -5.48 -26.35 14.49
N GLU A 23 -4.49 -26.86 13.76
CA GLU A 23 -3.55 -27.88 14.23
C GLU A 23 -2.56 -27.29 15.25
N ILE A 24 -1.92 -28.16 16.02
CA ILE A 24 -0.95 -27.75 17.05
C ILE A 24 0.32 -27.27 16.36
N CYS A 25 0.81 -26.09 16.74
CA CYS A 25 2.09 -25.59 16.23
C CYS A 25 3.24 -26.50 16.66
N GLY A 26 3.95 -27.09 15.69
CA GLY A 26 5.08 -27.99 15.91
C GLY A 26 6.26 -27.34 16.65
N ASP A 27 6.51 -26.05 16.43
CA ASP A 27 7.63 -25.35 17.06
C ASP A 27 7.45 -25.20 18.58
N CYS A 28 6.26 -24.77 19.00
CA CYS A 28 5.95 -24.55 20.41
C CYS A 28 5.20 -25.70 21.07
N ASN A 29 4.88 -26.78 20.35
CA ASN A 29 4.00 -27.87 20.78
C ASN A 29 2.69 -27.35 21.41
N GLY A 30 2.09 -26.32 20.82
CA GLY A 30 0.82 -25.76 21.30
C GLY A 30 0.91 -24.78 22.48
N SER A 31 2.08 -24.60 23.09
CA SER A 31 2.23 -23.69 24.23
C SER A 31 2.07 -22.20 23.88
N GLY A 32 2.22 -21.84 22.60
CA GLY A 32 2.26 -20.46 22.15
C GLY A 32 3.54 -19.71 22.53
N LYS A 33 4.52 -20.36 23.18
CA LYS A 33 5.74 -19.71 23.69
C LYS A 33 7.01 -20.27 23.05
N GLN A 34 8.04 -19.45 22.98
CA GLN A 34 9.37 -19.90 22.53
C GLN A 34 9.99 -20.84 23.55
N LYS A 35 10.66 -21.89 23.08
CA LYS A 35 11.32 -22.90 23.93
C LYS A 35 12.75 -22.51 24.33
N PHE A 36 13.40 -21.62 23.57
CA PHE A 36 14.87 -21.52 23.55
C PHE A 36 15.50 -20.35 24.31
N LEU A 37 14.71 -19.48 24.93
CA LEU A 37 15.22 -18.37 25.71
C LEU A 37 14.29 -18.23 26.91
N ASP A 38 14.81 -18.13 28.14
CA ASP A 38 14.03 -17.89 29.38
C ASP A 38 13.11 -16.65 29.33
N LEU A 39 13.14 -15.92 28.23
CA LEU A 39 12.18 -14.91 27.83
C LEU A 39 10.91 -15.61 27.30
N ARG A 40 9.84 -15.64 28.11
CA ARG A 40 8.47 -16.13 27.77
C ARG A 40 7.78 -15.32 26.64
N ARG A 41 8.45 -15.13 25.51
CA ARG A 41 7.93 -14.45 24.33
C ARG A 41 7.01 -15.38 23.55
N ASP A 42 6.11 -14.76 22.80
CA ASP A 42 5.22 -15.47 21.89
C ASP A 42 6.05 -16.19 20.82
N CYS A 43 5.67 -17.44 20.52
CA CYS A 43 6.29 -18.22 19.45
C CYS A 43 6.08 -17.50 18.12
N PHE A 44 7.15 -17.27 17.35
CA PHE A 44 7.08 -16.53 16.09
C PHE A 44 6.23 -17.23 15.02
N HIS A 45 6.21 -18.57 14.99
CA HIS A 45 5.45 -19.32 13.99
C HIS A 45 3.95 -19.29 14.21
N CYS A 46 3.49 -19.45 15.46
CA CYS A 46 2.06 -19.40 15.79
C CYS A 46 1.60 -18.06 16.36
N GLU A 47 2.50 -17.09 16.48
CA GLU A 47 2.25 -15.76 17.05
C GLU A 47 1.50 -15.81 18.39
N GLY A 48 1.96 -16.67 19.30
CA GLY A 48 1.34 -16.80 20.62
C GLY A 48 0.08 -17.67 20.69
N THR A 49 -0.51 -18.06 19.56
CA THR A 49 -1.80 -18.77 19.54
C THR A 49 -1.69 -20.26 19.89
N GLY A 50 -0.50 -20.85 19.77
CA GLY A 50 -0.29 -22.29 19.86
C GLY A 50 -0.78 -23.09 18.63
N LYS A 51 -1.37 -22.42 17.64
CA LYS A 51 -1.93 -23.06 16.44
C LYS A 51 -1.04 -22.86 15.23
N GLU A 52 -1.00 -23.85 14.35
CA GLU A 52 -0.27 -23.75 13.09
C GLU A 52 -0.98 -22.80 12.11
N CYS A 53 -0.17 -22.13 11.29
CA CYS A 53 -0.65 -21.30 10.21
C CYS A 53 0.09 -21.62 8.92
N ILE A 54 -0.64 -21.49 7.81
CA ILE A 54 -0.11 -21.60 6.46
C ILE A 54 -0.32 -20.27 5.73
N PHE A 55 0.55 -20.01 4.77
CA PHE A 55 0.48 -18.81 3.93
C PHE A 55 0.14 -19.21 2.49
N ASP A 56 -1.05 -18.82 2.06
CA ASP A 56 -1.50 -18.98 0.68
C ASP A 56 -1.29 -17.66 -0.08
N TRP A 57 -0.15 -17.57 -0.74
CA TRP A 57 0.27 -16.36 -1.46
C TRP A 57 -0.37 -16.21 -2.85
N GLN A 58 -0.92 -17.30 -3.41
CA GLN A 58 -1.42 -17.32 -4.79
C GLN A 58 -2.49 -16.25 -5.06
N PRO A 59 -3.50 -16.04 -4.19
CA PRO A 59 -4.46 -14.96 -4.39
C PRO A 59 -3.84 -13.55 -4.40
N ALA A 60 -2.81 -13.31 -3.59
CA ALA A 60 -2.14 -12.00 -3.55
C ALA A 60 -1.31 -11.77 -4.82
N TYR A 61 -0.59 -12.79 -5.30
CA TYR A 61 0.11 -12.75 -6.58
C TYR A 61 -0.84 -12.52 -7.76
N ALA A 62 -1.97 -13.22 -7.81
CA ALA A 62 -2.96 -13.05 -8.87
C ALA A 62 -3.51 -11.62 -8.92
N ILE A 63 -3.77 -11.02 -7.75
CA ILE A 63 -4.22 -9.63 -7.64
C ILE A 63 -3.12 -8.66 -8.08
N SER A 64 -1.89 -8.83 -7.60
CA SER A 64 -0.75 -8.00 -8.00
C SER A 64 -0.53 -8.06 -9.52
N ALA A 65 -0.52 -9.25 -10.12
CA ALA A 65 -0.36 -9.42 -11.57
C ALA A 65 -1.50 -8.76 -12.34
N SER A 66 -2.72 -8.83 -11.82
CA SER A 66 -3.88 -8.16 -12.43
C SER A 66 -3.75 -6.64 -12.38
N PHE A 67 -3.23 -6.08 -11.29
CA PHE A 67 -2.92 -4.65 -11.21
C PHE A 67 -1.84 -4.26 -12.22
N THR A 68 -0.76 -5.05 -12.34
CA THR A 68 0.32 -4.79 -13.31
C THR A 68 -0.20 -4.69 -14.74
N ILE A 69 -1.08 -5.61 -15.15
CA ILE A 69 -1.73 -5.53 -16.46
C ILE A 69 -2.64 -4.31 -16.54
N PHE A 70 -3.51 -4.11 -15.54
CA PHE A 70 -4.48 -3.02 -15.54
C PHE A 70 -3.81 -1.65 -15.59
N THR A 71 -2.81 -1.39 -14.75
CA THR A 71 -2.10 -0.11 -14.70
C THR A 71 -1.35 0.19 -15.98
N THR A 72 -0.78 -0.85 -16.62
CA THR A 72 -0.12 -0.72 -17.92
C THR A 72 -1.10 -0.24 -18.99
N LEU A 73 -2.31 -0.82 -19.01
CA LEU A 73 -3.36 -0.42 -19.96
C LEU A 73 -3.97 0.94 -19.62
N ALA A 74 -4.14 1.25 -18.33
CA ALA A 74 -4.76 2.47 -17.87
C ALA A 74 -3.86 3.71 -18.02
N ARG A 75 -2.53 3.52 -18.12
CA ARG A 75 -1.57 4.63 -18.25
C ARG A 75 -1.72 5.42 -19.55
N PHE A 76 -2.08 4.74 -20.64
CA PHE A 76 -2.19 5.36 -21.96
C PHE A 76 -3.61 5.19 -22.49
N PRO A 77 -4.59 5.97 -21.98
CA PRO A 77 -5.95 5.87 -22.47
C PRO A 77 -5.99 6.28 -23.95
N GLY A 78 -6.45 5.39 -24.81
CA GLY A 78 -6.62 5.67 -26.24
C GLY A 78 -7.84 6.56 -26.57
N ILE A 79 -8.60 6.96 -25.54
CA ILE A 79 -9.82 7.77 -25.66
C ILE A 79 -9.77 8.82 -24.56
N GLU A 80 -9.99 10.09 -24.92
CA GLU A 80 -10.19 11.15 -23.94
C GLU A 80 -11.46 10.93 -23.14
N THR A 81 -11.37 11.09 -21.82
CA THR A 81 -12.54 11.01 -20.95
C THR A 81 -13.35 12.31 -21.02
N SER A 82 -14.67 12.20 -20.94
CA SER A 82 -15.56 13.36 -20.81
C SER A 82 -15.63 13.92 -19.38
N GLU A 83 -14.82 13.38 -18.46
CA GLU A 83 -14.83 13.79 -17.07
C GLU A 83 -14.15 15.16 -16.87
N PRO A 84 -14.76 16.08 -16.10
CA PRO A 84 -14.24 17.42 -15.91
C PRO A 84 -13.08 17.50 -14.92
N PHE A 85 -12.79 16.40 -14.21
CA PHE A 85 -11.73 16.35 -13.21
C PHE A 85 -10.42 15.81 -13.78
N PRO A 86 -9.27 16.40 -13.38
CA PRO A 86 -7.97 15.95 -13.84
C PRO A 86 -7.63 14.58 -13.23
N GLN A 87 -6.81 13.82 -13.95
CA GLN A 87 -6.17 12.63 -13.38
C GLN A 87 -5.26 13.05 -12.23
N LEU A 88 -5.54 12.55 -11.02
CA LEU A 88 -4.80 12.95 -9.83
C LEU A 88 -3.50 12.17 -9.64
N ILE A 89 -3.55 10.86 -9.91
CA ILE A 89 -2.47 9.90 -9.67
C ILE A 89 -2.38 8.94 -10.88
N THR A 90 -1.16 8.65 -11.33
CA THR A 90 -0.85 7.45 -12.12
C THR A 90 -0.13 6.45 -11.23
N VAL A 91 -0.34 5.17 -11.46
CA VAL A 91 0.37 4.10 -10.77
C VAL A 91 0.84 3.10 -11.81
N ASN A 92 2.05 2.58 -11.63
CA ASN A 92 2.60 1.43 -12.32
C ASN A 92 3.01 0.41 -11.26
N THR A 93 2.75 -0.87 -11.51
CA THR A 93 3.16 -1.95 -10.61
C THR A 93 3.97 -2.98 -11.37
N ILE A 94 4.79 -3.72 -10.63
CA ILE A 94 5.50 -4.92 -11.10
C ILE A 94 5.03 -6.10 -10.24
N THR A 95 5.02 -7.29 -10.83
CA THR A 95 4.76 -8.53 -10.10
C THR A 95 5.85 -9.54 -10.43
N GLY A 96 6.58 -9.98 -9.41
CA GLY A 96 7.65 -10.96 -9.49
C GLY A 96 7.69 -11.84 -8.24
N SER A 97 8.27 -13.03 -8.33
CA SER A 97 8.43 -13.95 -7.19
C SER A 97 9.71 -13.70 -6.38
N ASP A 98 10.56 -12.80 -6.85
CA ASP A 98 11.86 -12.45 -6.30
C ASP A 98 11.83 -11.16 -5.47
N MET A 99 13.00 -10.78 -4.94
CA MET A 99 13.19 -9.49 -4.28
C MET A 99 12.80 -8.35 -5.24
N HIS A 100 12.09 -7.34 -4.74
CA HIS A 100 11.43 -6.30 -5.55
C HIS A 100 10.24 -6.77 -6.41
N GLY A 101 9.73 -7.99 -6.18
CA GLY A 101 8.58 -8.54 -6.88
C GLY A 101 7.24 -7.86 -6.60
N GLY A 102 7.20 -6.87 -5.69
CA GLY A 102 6.01 -6.07 -5.37
C GLY A 102 6.13 -4.59 -5.74
N SER A 103 7.16 -4.18 -6.48
CA SER A 103 7.44 -2.77 -6.72
C SER A 103 6.26 -2.00 -7.33
N LEU A 104 6.15 -0.73 -6.95
CA LEU A 104 5.21 0.21 -7.55
C LEU A 104 5.77 1.62 -7.55
N GLY A 105 5.35 2.41 -8.52
CA GLY A 105 5.68 3.83 -8.64
C GLY A 105 4.62 4.56 -9.46
N GLY A 106 4.86 5.81 -9.81
CA GLY A 106 3.93 6.58 -10.62
C GLY A 106 4.10 8.07 -10.44
N GLU A 107 3.08 8.83 -10.83
CA GLU A 107 3.15 10.29 -10.84
C GLU A 107 1.96 10.88 -10.08
N TYR A 108 2.25 11.94 -9.35
CA TYR A 108 1.25 12.83 -8.78
C TYR A 108 1.10 14.06 -9.66
N SER A 109 -0.13 14.33 -10.06
CA SER A 109 -0.44 15.50 -10.88
C SER A 109 -0.29 16.82 -10.12
N ILE A 110 -0.15 17.92 -10.86
CA ILE A 110 -0.14 19.28 -10.31
C ILE A 110 -1.30 19.55 -9.32
N PRO A 111 -2.58 19.31 -9.66
CA PRO A 111 -3.68 19.56 -8.73
C PRO A 111 -3.61 18.69 -7.47
N PHE A 112 -3.15 17.44 -7.60
CA PHE A 112 -2.97 16.57 -6.44
C PHE A 112 -1.85 17.06 -5.52
N VAL A 113 -0.70 17.47 -6.06
CA VAL A 113 0.41 18.03 -5.28
C VAL A 113 0.00 19.33 -4.58
N LYS A 114 -0.73 20.22 -5.26
CA LYS A 114 -1.30 21.43 -4.64
C LYS A 114 -2.26 21.11 -3.50
N TRP A 115 -3.02 20.02 -3.60
CA TRP A 115 -3.85 19.58 -2.49
C TRP A 115 -3.01 18.99 -1.35
N LEU A 116 -1.97 18.21 -1.65
CA LEU A 116 -1.04 17.70 -0.63
C LEU A 116 -0.36 18.81 0.17
N THR A 117 0.00 19.94 -0.45
CA THR A 117 0.61 21.07 0.28
C THR A 117 -0.32 21.61 1.37
N SER A 118 -1.64 21.54 1.18
CA SER A 118 -2.63 21.95 2.19
C SER A 118 -2.67 21.02 3.41
N LEU A 119 -2.10 19.81 3.29
CA LEU A 119 -1.94 18.87 4.39
C LEU A 119 -0.61 19.03 5.13
N PHE A 120 0.27 19.93 4.69
CA PHE A 120 1.54 20.15 5.39
C PHE A 120 1.30 20.56 6.86
N GLY A 121 2.16 20.09 7.77
CA GLY A 121 2.01 20.27 9.21
C GLY A 121 0.99 19.32 9.85
N THR A 122 0.18 18.61 9.06
CA THR A 122 -0.53 17.43 9.57
C THR A 122 0.46 16.27 9.63
N ASN A 123 0.89 15.93 10.85
CA ASN A 123 1.88 14.85 11.10
C ASN A 123 1.38 13.45 10.68
N SER A 124 0.20 13.34 10.05
CA SER A 124 -0.40 12.08 9.63
C SER A 124 -1.52 12.32 8.60
N VAL A 125 -1.63 11.42 7.62
CA VAL A 125 -2.79 11.28 6.74
C VAL A 125 -3.59 10.04 7.20
N PRO A 126 -4.51 10.19 8.18
CA PRO A 126 -5.07 9.06 8.91
C PRO A 126 -5.92 8.14 8.05
N GLU A 127 -6.62 8.66 7.04
CA GLU A 127 -7.46 7.86 6.14
C GLU A 127 -6.61 6.87 5.32
N MET A 128 -5.45 7.34 4.84
CA MET A 128 -4.47 6.51 4.14
C MET A 128 -3.94 5.41 5.05
N VAL A 129 -3.47 5.79 6.26
CA VAL A 129 -2.96 4.85 7.26
C VAL A 129 -4.01 3.80 7.64
N GLN A 130 -5.26 4.22 7.83
CA GLN A 130 -6.34 3.31 8.20
C GLN A 130 -6.66 2.31 7.09
N ALA A 131 -6.69 2.75 5.83
CA ALA A 131 -6.90 1.86 4.69
C ALA A 131 -5.77 0.81 4.57
N MET A 132 -4.51 1.24 4.73
CA MET A 132 -3.36 0.33 4.75
C MET A 132 -3.48 -0.70 5.88
N LYS A 133 -3.82 -0.26 7.09
CA LYS A 133 -4.02 -1.16 8.25
C LYS A 133 -5.13 -2.18 8.00
N ILE A 134 -6.27 -1.76 7.46
CA ILE A 134 -7.38 -2.66 7.13
C ILE A 134 -6.93 -3.71 6.11
N ALA A 135 -6.23 -3.29 5.05
CA ALA A 135 -5.74 -4.17 4.01
C ALA A 135 -4.76 -5.21 4.56
N TYR A 136 -3.74 -4.74 5.28
CA TYR A 136 -2.71 -5.60 5.87
C TYR A 136 -3.29 -6.57 6.90
N ASN A 137 -4.17 -6.08 7.80
CA ASN A 137 -4.86 -6.91 8.78
C ASN A 137 -5.68 -8.03 8.12
N ARG A 138 -6.30 -7.73 6.98
CA ARG A 138 -7.07 -8.73 6.25
C ARG A 138 -6.19 -9.81 5.63
N MET A 139 -5.00 -9.45 5.14
CA MET A 139 -4.08 -10.36 4.47
C MET A 139 -3.28 -11.22 5.45
N LEU A 140 -2.63 -10.60 6.45
CA LEU A 140 -1.73 -11.29 7.39
C LEU A 140 -2.21 -11.28 8.84
N GLY A 141 -3.07 -10.33 9.21
CA GLY A 141 -3.31 -9.97 10.61
C GLY A 141 -2.32 -8.90 11.08
N LEU A 142 -2.75 -8.03 11.99
CA LEU A 142 -1.92 -6.98 12.56
C LEU A 142 -1.40 -7.36 13.95
N HIS A 143 -0.07 -7.41 14.08
CA HIS A 143 0.58 -7.45 15.39
C HIS A 143 0.69 -6.06 16.01
N LYS A 144 0.89 -6.02 17.33
CA LYS A 144 1.11 -4.75 18.03
C LYS A 144 2.28 -3.96 17.45
N PHE A 145 3.37 -4.66 17.08
CA PHE A 145 4.54 -4.02 16.48
C PHE A 145 4.28 -3.48 15.08
N ASP A 146 3.48 -4.19 14.27
CA ASP A 146 3.13 -3.75 12.92
C ASP A 146 2.47 -2.37 12.90
N GLN A 147 1.71 -2.02 13.95
CA GLN A 147 0.98 -0.76 14.03
C GLN A 147 1.87 0.47 13.94
N PHE A 148 3.14 0.37 14.35
CA PHE A 148 4.12 1.46 14.32
C PHE A 148 4.82 1.61 12.96
N HIS A 149 4.67 0.63 12.06
CA HIS A 149 5.28 0.66 10.74
C HIS A 149 4.41 1.36 9.69
N PHE A 150 3.16 1.67 10.01
CA PHE A 150 2.28 2.42 9.11
C PHE A 150 2.42 3.93 9.35
N ARG A 151 2.87 4.64 8.32
CA ARG A 151 2.93 6.11 8.30
C ARG A 151 2.48 6.62 6.95
N ALA A 152 1.80 7.76 6.95
CA ALA A 152 1.63 8.59 5.76
C ALA A 152 1.68 10.04 6.24
N SER A 153 2.57 10.86 5.68
CA SER A 153 2.69 12.26 6.07
C SER A 153 3.23 13.12 4.92
N VAL A 154 2.82 14.38 4.92
CA VAL A 154 3.38 15.41 4.02
C VAL A 154 4.49 16.12 4.79
N ASP A 155 5.73 15.75 4.50
CA ASP A 155 6.89 16.13 5.32
C ASP A 155 7.45 17.52 4.98
N TYR A 156 7.03 18.10 3.84
CA TYR A 156 7.46 19.42 3.38
C TYR A 156 6.29 20.21 2.81
N GLU A 157 6.32 21.55 2.94
CA GLU A 157 5.33 22.50 2.40
C GLU A 157 5.08 22.32 0.89
N SER A 158 6.04 21.72 0.20
CA SER A 158 5.99 21.42 -1.22
C SER A 158 5.10 20.22 -1.59
N GLY A 159 4.45 19.57 -0.62
CA GLY A 159 3.55 18.44 -0.87
C GLY A 159 4.25 17.08 -0.94
N TRP A 160 5.43 16.96 -0.32
CA TRP A 160 6.25 15.75 -0.30
C TRP A 160 5.59 14.66 0.56
N LEU A 161 4.94 13.70 -0.08
CA LEU A 161 4.26 12.60 0.60
C LEU A 161 5.23 11.43 0.84
N ASN A 162 5.46 11.09 2.11
CA ASN A 162 6.15 9.87 2.51
C ASN A 162 5.17 8.88 3.10
N VAL A 163 5.29 7.61 2.71
CA VAL A 163 4.40 6.53 3.12
C VAL A 163 5.25 5.34 3.56
N SER A 164 4.86 4.66 4.64
CA SER A 164 5.47 3.40 5.05
C SER A 164 4.42 2.37 5.43
N CYS A 165 4.76 1.09 5.24
CA CYS A 165 4.00 -0.05 5.75
C CYS A 165 4.97 -1.11 6.33
N PRO A 166 4.49 -2.18 6.99
CA PRO A 166 5.35 -3.23 7.54
C PRO A 166 6.29 -3.83 6.50
N GLY A 167 7.55 -4.04 6.90
CA GLY A 167 8.66 -4.46 6.05
C GLY A 167 9.96 -3.77 6.44
N ASN A 168 11.03 -4.03 5.70
CA ASN A 168 12.34 -3.39 5.92
C ASN A 168 12.39 -2.03 5.21
N ALA A 169 12.03 -0.94 5.90
CA ALA A 169 11.92 0.39 5.27
C ALA A 169 11.03 0.38 4.01
N CYS A 170 9.92 -0.37 4.10
CA CYS A 170 8.98 -0.58 3.01
C CYS A 170 8.03 0.61 2.87
N GLY A 171 7.98 1.26 1.71
CA GLY A 171 7.21 2.49 1.57
C GLY A 171 7.24 3.12 0.19
N LEU A 172 6.70 4.34 0.11
CA LEU A 172 6.71 5.21 -1.06
C LEU A 172 7.34 6.54 -0.70
N ASN A 173 8.15 7.06 -1.61
CA ASN A 173 8.74 8.39 -1.51
C ASN A 173 8.84 9.05 -2.91
N PRO A 174 8.90 10.39 -2.98
CA PRO A 174 9.25 11.06 -4.21
C PRO A 174 10.62 10.59 -4.72
N VAL A 175 10.79 10.51 -6.05
CA VAL A 175 12.06 10.11 -6.66
C VAL A 175 13.14 11.19 -6.47
N HIS A 176 14.38 10.82 -6.76
CA HIS A 176 15.47 11.79 -6.74
C HIS A 176 15.20 12.92 -7.75
N GLY A 177 15.29 14.17 -7.28
CA GLY A 177 14.99 15.35 -8.11
C GLY A 177 13.55 15.88 -7.99
N ALA A 178 12.61 15.12 -7.43
CA ALA A 178 11.21 15.56 -7.29
C ALA A 178 11.05 16.89 -6.54
N GLY A 179 11.96 17.19 -5.60
CA GLY A 179 11.96 18.48 -4.89
C GLY A 179 12.19 19.70 -5.79
N TYR A 180 12.86 19.54 -6.94
CA TYR A 180 13.02 20.58 -7.94
C TYR A 180 11.70 20.87 -8.66
N ASP A 181 10.98 19.82 -9.06
CA ASP A 181 9.68 19.93 -9.74
C ASP A 181 8.62 20.56 -8.84
N MET A 182 8.56 20.15 -7.58
CA MET A 182 7.62 20.72 -6.61
C MET A 182 7.85 22.23 -6.41
N LYS A 183 9.12 22.69 -6.36
CA LYS A 183 9.44 24.13 -6.22
C LYS A 183 8.98 24.95 -7.43
N ARG A 184 8.83 24.31 -8.59
CA ARG A 184 8.30 24.93 -9.82
C ARG A 184 6.78 24.83 -9.93
N GLY A 185 6.11 24.28 -8.90
CA GLY A 185 4.67 24.07 -8.89
C GLY A 185 4.22 22.95 -9.84
N LEU A 186 5.10 22.00 -10.15
CA LEU A 186 4.80 20.85 -10.99
C LEU A 186 4.31 19.65 -10.18
N GLY A 187 3.73 18.67 -10.88
CA GLY A 187 3.57 17.32 -10.36
C GLY A 187 4.95 16.65 -10.17
N TYR A 188 4.98 15.48 -9.54
CA TYR A 188 6.23 14.74 -9.36
C TYR A 188 6.05 13.23 -9.41
N GLU A 189 7.14 12.54 -9.74
CA GLU A 189 7.22 11.08 -9.73
C GLU A 189 7.53 10.56 -8.32
N PHE A 190 6.91 9.44 -7.96
CA PHE A 190 7.19 8.68 -6.75
C PHE A 190 7.57 7.25 -7.13
N ASP A 191 8.40 6.65 -6.27
CA ASP A 191 8.76 5.24 -6.39
C ASP A 191 8.72 4.61 -4.99
N CYS A 192 8.74 3.28 -4.99
CA CYS A 192 8.78 2.50 -3.79
C CYS A 192 10.21 2.24 -3.30
N HIS A 193 10.31 1.87 -2.03
CA HIS A 193 11.52 1.34 -1.44
C HIS A 193 11.17 0.03 -0.73
N ASN A 194 11.91 -1.06 -1.02
CA ASN A 194 11.76 -2.39 -0.41
C ASN A 194 10.32 -2.93 -0.37
N VAL A 195 9.56 -2.71 -1.44
CA VAL A 195 8.26 -3.35 -1.64
C VAL A 195 8.49 -4.68 -2.38
N ASP A 196 8.79 -5.71 -1.62
CA ASP A 196 9.24 -7.01 -2.15
C ASP A 196 8.08 -7.96 -2.42
N THR A 197 6.94 -7.76 -1.77
CA THR A 197 5.84 -8.73 -1.77
C THR A 197 4.52 -8.15 -2.27
N PRO A 198 3.63 -8.99 -2.84
CA PRO A 198 2.28 -8.57 -3.23
C PRO A 198 1.46 -7.95 -2.09
N ILE A 199 1.66 -8.41 -0.84
CA ILE A 199 0.92 -7.87 0.30
C ILE A 199 1.33 -6.42 0.62
N GLN A 200 2.61 -6.07 0.45
CA GLN A 200 3.09 -4.71 0.67
C GLN A 200 2.57 -3.80 -0.44
N GLN A 201 2.63 -4.27 -1.68
CA GLN A 201 2.05 -3.58 -2.83
C GLN A 201 0.55 -3.30 -2.63
N ILE A 202 -0.26 -4.34 -2.34
CA ILE A 202 -1.70 -4.21 -2.12
C ILE A 202 -2.00 -3.29 -0.93
N THR A 203 -1.18 -3.34 0.13
CA THR A 203 -1.31 -2.45 1.28
C THR A 203 -1.14 -0.99 0.86
N LEU A 204 -0.07 -0.66 0.13
CA LEU A 204 0.21 0.70 -0.34
C LEU A 204 -0.84 1.18 -1.34
N LEU A 205 -1.28 0.31 -2.27
CA LEU A 205 -2.36 0.62 -3.22
C LEU A 205 -3.68 0.95 -2.50
N ALA A 206 -4.03 0.22 -1.42
CA ALA A 206 -5.21 0.52 -0.62
C ALA A 206 -5.11 1.91 0.04
N GLY A 207 -3.91 2.27 0.53
CA GLY A 207 -3.62 3.60 1.05
C GLY A 207 -3.79 4.69 -0.02
N LEU A 208 -3.15 4.52 -1.18
CA LEU A 208 -3.22 5.46 -2.30
C LEU A 208 -4.66 5.65 -2.80
N SER A 209 -5.45 4.58 -2.86
CA SER A 209 -6.86 4.65 -3.22
C SER A 209 -7.67 5.49 -2.24
N ALA A 210 -7.47 5.32 -0.93
CA ALA A 210 -8.17 6.12 0.08
C ALA A 210 -7.76 7.60 0.05
N LEU A 211 -6.46 7.86 -0.17
CA LEU A 211 -5.92 9.20 -0.32
C LEU A 211 -6.51 9.90 -1.56
N HIS A 212 -6.53 9.20 -2.69
CA HIS A 212 -7.12 9.65 -3.94
C HIS A 212 -8.60 10.01 -3.76
N ASP A 213 -9.38 9.13 -3.12
CA ASP A 213 -10.81 9.36 -2.90
C ASP A 213 -11.08 10.58 -2.02
N ARG A 214 -10.20 10.84 -1.05
CA ARG A 214 -10.26 12.06 -0.23
C ARG A 214 -9.95 13.29 -1.06
N ALA A 215 -8.83 13.30 -1.77
CA ALA A 215 -8.43 14.42 -2.62
C ALA A 215 -9.50 14.75 -3.66
N ARG A 216 -10.07 13.75 -4.31
CA ARG A 216 -11.13 13.92 -5.31
C ARG A 216 -12.39 14.60 -4.76
N LYS A 217 -12.70 14.44 -3.46
CA LYS A 217 -13.85 15.10 -2.81
C LYS A 217 -13.54 16.54 -2.39
N GLU A 218 -12.28 16.82 -2.06
CA GLU A 218 -11.86 18.09 -1.49
C GLU A 218 -11.36 19.09 -2.54
N ILE A 219 -10.76 18.60 -3.63
CA ILE A 219 -10.36 19.43 -4.77
C ILE A 219 -11.63 19.93 -5.46
N LYS A 220 -11.92 21.21 -5.22
CA LYS A 220 -12.94 21.94 -5.97
C LYS A 220 -12.35 22.32 -7.33
N ILE A 221 -13.08 22.02 -8.39
CA ILE A 221 -12.75 22.37 -9.77
C ILE A 221 -13.76 23.39 -10.24
#